data_AF-A0A6B3G2H8-F1
#
_entry.id   AF-A0A6B3G2H8-F1
#
_cell.length_a   1.000
_cell.length_b   1.000
_cell.length_c   1.000
_cell.angle_alpha   90.00
_cell.angle_beta   90.00
_cell.angle_gamma   90.00
#
_symmetry.space_group_name_H-M   'P 1'
#
loop_
_entity.id
_entity.type
_entity.pdbx_description
1 polymer ?
#
loop_
_entity_poly.entity_id
_entity_poly.type
_entity_poly.pdbx_seq_one_letter_code
_entity_poly.pdbx_strand_id
1 'polypeptide(L)'
;KAKSTPPGEWIVCTPVGEPHYFIRRSYQDLLERRLPDRWTLDRASEAHPVMIEAWAPKIPNAVAFNSAALRALGLTAFTPDRVADVDLEKDEKGDLTGILRGPVTNYYTFDPYWGQILTKLPKPTAETAIAGTLAELGRYTAQGVTTIYEAHVMEPEHVALYRHLRNDGALAMRVMATFDVESASLYPFDALTSKQFDERLRQLGGQAMELDDDLFRLNGLTLSPGGPCFSGYFATYEPYLNPFGRKTRGVRLLSLEKEEAFVRYCAENGIRANICVG
;
A
#
# COMPACT_ATOMS: atom_id res chain seq x y z
N LYS A 1 -15.97 -16.14 3.79
CA LYS A 1 -14.50 -16.34 3.74
C LYS A 1 -14.08 -17.48 4.66
N ALA A 2 -14.31 -17.42 5.98
CA ALA A 2 -13.93 -18.51 6.91
C ALA A 2 -14.33 -19.93 6.45
N LYS A 3 -15.56 -20.12 5.94
CA LYS A 3 -16.02 -21.44 5.42
C LYS A 3 -15.21 -22.01 4.24
N SER A 4 -14.49 -21.16 3.50
CA SER A 4 -13.79 -21.51 2.26
C SER A 4 -12.28 -21.31 2.34
N THR A 5 -11.76 -20.90 3.50
CA THR A 5 -10.33 -20.68 3.74
C THR A 5 -9.80 -21.85 4.57
N PRO A 6 -8.65 -22.47 4.22
CA PRO A 6 -8.02 -23.51 5.03
C PRO A 6 -7.72 -23.03 6.47
N PRO A 7 -7.96 -23.85 7.52
CA PRO A 7 -7.68 -23.49 8.91
C PRO A 7 -6.25 -22.96 9.11
N GLY A 8 -6.11 -21.90 9.91
CA GLY A 8 -4.81 -21.26 10.17
C GLY A 8 -4.39 -20.22 9.12
N GLU A 9 -4.97 -20.22 7.92
CA GLU A 9 -4.69 -19.16 6.93
C GLU A 9 -5.36 -17.84 7.31
N TRP A 10 -4.69 -16.74 6.97
CA TRP A 10 -5.14 -15.38 7.24
C TRP A 10 -6.37 -15.01 6.40
N ILE A 11 -7.30 -14.30 7.03
CA ILE A 11 -8.42 -13.63 6.36
C ILE A 11 -8.20 -12.12 6.49
N VAL A 12 -7.70 -11.51 5.42
CA VAL A 12 -7.50 -10.07 5.33
C VAL A 12 -8.69 -9.44 4.61
N CYS A 13 -9.34 -8.49 5.27
CA CYS A 13 -10.51 -7.77 4.76
C CYS A 13 -10.11 -6.34 4.40
N THR A 14 -10.73 -5.80 3.34
CA THR A 14 -10.63 -4.38 3.02
C THR A 14 -11.07 -3.52 4.20
N PRO A 15 -10.70 -2.22 4.23
CA PRO A 15 -11.27 -1.28 5.19
C PRO A 15 -12.81 -1.29 5.15
N VAL A 16 -13.43 -0.99 6.30
CA VAL A 16 -14.88 -0.80 6.37
C VAL A 16 -15.24 0.55 5.75
N GLY A 17 -16.18 0.55 4.82
CA GLY A 17 -16.76 1.76 4.25
C GLY A 17 -16.93 1.68 2.74
N GLU A 18 -16.79 2.81 2.07
CA GLU A 18 -16.95 2.94 0.62
C GLU A 18 -15.58 3.07 -0.08
N PRO A 19 -15.19 2.11 -0.94
CA PRO A 19 -14.04 2.28 -1.84
C PRO A 19 -14.26 3.50 -2.77
N HIS A 20 -13.28 4.25 -3.24
CA HIS A 20 -11.83 4.19 -3.06
C HIS A 20 -11.36 5.11 -1.91
N TYR A 21 -10.27 4.76 -1.22
CA TYR A 21 -9.69 5.46 -0.05
C TYR A 21 -10.59 5.64 1.19
N PHE A 22 -11.85 5.20 1.17
CA PHE A 22 -12.74 5.18 2.34
C PHE A 22 -12.91 6.54 3.01
N ILE A 23 -12.86 7.61 2.20
CA ILE A 23 -12.98 9.01 2.66
C ILE A 23 -14.45 9.37 2.91
N ARG A 24 -15.36 8.87 2.06
CA ARG A 24 -16.78 9.26 2.06
C ARG A 24 -17.59 8.54 3.13
N ARG A 25 -17.32 7.25 3.30
CA ARG A 25 -17.88 6.39 4.37
C ARG A 25 -16.78 5.49 4.90
N SER A 26 -16.73 5.33 6.21
CA SER A 26 -15.74 4.55 6.95
C SER A 26 -16.39 3.75 8.09
N TYR A 27 -15.58 3.09 8.94
CA TYR A 27 -16.08 2.47 10.17
C TYR A 27 -16.80 3.45 11.12
N GLN A 28 -16.55 4.76 10.99
CA GLN A 28 -17.19 5.80 11.78
C GLN A 28 -18.68 5.96 11.43
N ASP A 29 -19.08 5.47 10.25
CA ASP A 29 -20.46 5.51 9.75
C ASP A 29 -21.26 4.23 10.09
N LEU A 30 -20.64 3.27 10.78
CA LEU A 30 -21.36 2.15 11.39
C LEU A 30 -22.26 2.65 12.52
N LEU A 31 -23.31 1.90 12.85
CA LEU A 31 -24.22 2.23 13.96
C LEU A 31 -23.45 2.36 15.28
N GLU A 32 -22.47 1.47 15.48
CA GLU A 32 -21.58 1.43 16.64
C GLU A 32 -20.45 2.48 16.60
N ARG A 33 -20.25 3.15 15.45
CA ARG A 33 -19.21 4.16 15.19
C ARG A 33 -17.78 3.72 15.51
N ARG A 34 -17.52 2.40 15.46
CA ARG A 34 -16.24 1.78 15.77
C ARG A 34 -16.04 0.53 14.90
N LEU A 35 -14.79 0.15 14.71
CA LEU A 35 -14.48 -1.17 14.17
C LEU A 35 -14.93 -2.27 15.14
N PRO A 36 -15.30 -3.46 14.61
CA PRO A 36 -15.56 -4.62 15.46
C PRO A 36 -14.29 -5.02 16.21
N ASP A 37 -14.41 -5.18 17.53
CA ASP A 37 -13.34 -5.66 18.40
C ASP A 37 -13.05 -7.17 18.19
N ARG A 38 -12.01 -7.67 18.85
CA ARG A 38 -11.56 -9.05 18.75
C ARG A 38 -12.67 -10.04 19.08
N TRP A 39 -13.48 -9.77 20.09
CA TRP A 39 -14.55 -10.68 20.52
C TRP A 39 -15.64 -10.76 19.46
N THR A 40 -15.97 -9.64 18.83
CA THR A 40 -16.89 -9.58 17.70
C THR A 40 -16.36 -10.38 16.51
N LEU A 41 -15.06 -10.26 16.21
CA LEU A 41 -14.41 -10.99 15.13
C LEU A 41 -14.22 -12.49 15.45
N ASP A 42 -13.99 -12.85 16.71
CA ASP A 42 -13.85 -14.25 17.16
C ASP A 42 -15.15 -15.03 16.94
N ARG A 43 -16.32 -14.38 17.10
CA ARG A 43 -17.62 -14.99 16.73
C ARG A 43 -17.71 -15.36 15.25
N ALA A 44 -16.98 -14.65 14.38
CA ALA A 44 -16.93 -14.98 12.96
C ALA A 44 -15.95 -16.11 12.68
N SER A 45 -14.83 -16.17 13.42
CA SER A 45 -13.86 -17.26 13.36
C SER A 45 -12.79 -17.14 14.46
N GLU A 46 -12.52 -18.24 15.15
CA GLU A 46 -11.32 -18.44 16.00
C GLU A 46 -10.23 -19.30 15.33
N ALA A 47 -10.58 -20.00 14.23
CA ALA A 47 -9.69 -20.90 13.50
C ALA A 47 -8.72 -20.18 12.54
N HIS A 48 -9.01 -18.91 12.22
CA HIS A 48 -8.25 -18.09 11.29
C HIS A 48 -7.84 -16.78 11.95
N PRO A 49 -6.59 -16.32 11.77
CA PRO A 49 -6.23 -14.93 11.97
C PRO A 49 -7.07 -14.02 11.06
N VAL A 50 -7.78 -13.05 11.65
CA VAL A 50 -8.60 -12.09 10.90
C VAL A 50 -8.04 -10.69 11.10
N MET A 51 -7.91 -9.96 9.99
CA MET A 51 -7.56 -8.53 9.98
C MET A 51 -8.59 -7.75 9.15
N ILE A 52 -9.03 -6.60 9.67
CA ILE A 52 -9.64 -5.54 8.87
C ILE A 52 -8.58 -4.46 8.67
N GLU A 53 -8.21 -4.23 7.42
CA GLU A 53 -7.14 -3.30 7.05
C GLU A 53 -7.55 -1.82 7.18
N ALA A 54 -6.52 -0.98 7.15
CA ALA A 54 -6.59 0.45 6.89
C ALA A 54 -5.72 0.77 5.66
N TRP A 55 -6.24 1.57 4.74
CA TRP A 55 -5.48 2.03 3.58
C TRP A 55 -5.08 3.50 3.73
N ALA A 56 -3.98 3.87 3.08
CA ALA A 56 -3.59 5.28 2.92
C ALA A 56 -4.67 6.02 2.09
N PRO A 57 -4.67 7.37 2.06
CA PRO A 57 -3.67 8.27 2.64
C PRO A 57 -3.99 8.77 4.05
N LYS A 58 -5.07 8.29 4.70
CA LYS A 58 -5.54 8.82 5.98
C LYS A 58 -4.70 8.31 7.15
N ILE A 59 -4.10 9.24 7.91
CA ILE A 59 -3.49 9.00 9.22
C ILE A 59 -4.03 10.08 10.18
N PRO A 60 -4.28 9.77 11.47
CA PRO A 60 -4.33 8.43 12.05
C PRO A 60 -5.48 7.61 11.45
N ASN A 61 -5.27 6.29 11.37
CA ASN A 61 -6.25 5.31 10.93
C ASN A 61 -6.45 4.23 12.01
N ALA A 62 -7.30 3.23 11.74
CA ALA A 62 -7.56 2.12 12.64
C ALA A 62 -7.61 0.78 11.91
N VAL A 63 -7.02 -0.24 12.52
CA VAL A 63 -7.12 -1.65 12.08
C VAL A 63 -7.76 -2.48 13.18
N ALA A 64 -8.34 -3.62 12.82
CA ALA A 64 -8.92 -4.56 13.76
C ALA A 64 -8.38 -5.96 13.57
N PHE A 65 -8.11 -6.64 14.68
CA PHE A 65 -7.61 -8.01 14.75
C PHE A 65 -8.48 -8.86 15.67
N ASN A 66 -8.70 -10.12 15.30
CA ASN A 66 -9.28 -11.11 16.21
C ASN A 66 -8.22 -11.72 17.14
N SER A 67 -8.64 -12.59 18.06
CA SER A 67 -7.71 -13.20 19.03
C SER A 67 -6.65 -14.08 18.36
N ALA A 68 -6.98 -14.77 17.27
CA ALA A 68 -6.02 -15.57 16.51
C ALA A 68 -4.93 -14.70 15.84
N ALA A 69 -5.32 -13.55 15.29
CA ALA A 69 -4.37 -12.61 14.69
C ALA A 69 -3.46 -11.94 15.73
N LEU A 70 -3.99 -11.54 16.90
CA LEU A 70 -3.17 -11.02 17.99
C LEU A 70 -2.08 -12.03 18.40
N ARG A 71 -2.43 -13.32 18.52
CA ARG A 71 -1.46 -14.39 18.81
C ARG A 71 -0.43 -14.56 17.70
N ALA A 72 -0.86 -14.57 16.43
CA ALA A 72 0.03 -14.71 15.28
C ALA A 72 1.03 -13.54 15.17
N LEU A 73 0.62 -12.33 15.59
CA LEU A 73 1.49 -11.15 15.61
C LEU A 73 2.36 -11.05 16.86
N GLY A 74 2.09 -11.84 17.90
CA GLY A 74 2.75 -11.77 19.20
C GLY A 74 2.34 -10.55 20.04
N LEU A 75 1.12 -10.04 19.84
CA LEU A 75 0.55 -8.92 20.59
C LEU A 75 -0.13 -9.45 21.85
N THR A 76 0.19 -8.85 23.01
CA THR A 76 -0.32 -9.32 24.31
C THR A 76 -0.73 -8.15 25.20
N ALA A 77 -1.44 -8.42 26.29
CA ALA A 77 -1.78 -7.41 27.30
C ALA A 77 -0.54 -6.72 27.92
N PHE A 78 0.64 -7.37 27.88
CA PHE A 78 1.90 -6.80 28.34
C PHE A 78 2.53 -5.81 27.35
N THR A 79 2.08 -5.80 26.09
CA THR A 79 2.50 -4.76 25.15
C THR A 79 2.04 -3.39 25.70
N PRO A 80 2.91 -2.37 25.74
CA PRO A 80 2.52 -1.03 26.20
C PRO A 80 1.31 -0.49 25.45
N ASP A 81 0.55 0.40 26.09
CA ASP A 81 -0.67 1.00 25.49
C ASP A 81 -0.34 1.81 24.22
N ARG A 82 0.92 2.23 24.08
CA ARG A 82 1.45 2.88 22.89
C ARG A 82 2.88 2.42 22.63
N VAL A 83 3.19 2.10 21.38
CA VAL A 83 4.54 1.87 20.89
C VAL A 83 4.76 2.72 19.64
N ALA A 84 5.78 3.59 19.66
CA ALA A 84 5.96 4.66 18.67
C ALA A 84 4.68 5.53 18.54
N ASP A 85 4.12 5.69 17.34
CA ASP A 85 2.87 6.43 17.12
C ASP A 85 1.64 5.52 16.99
N VAL A 86 1.78 4.22 17.31
CA VAL A 86 0.69 3.25 17.31
C VAL A 86 0.14 3.07 18.72
N ASP A 87 -1.15 3.39 18.89
CA ASP A 87 -1.90 3.14 20.11
C ASP A 87 -2.57 1.75 20.03
N LEU A 88 -2.41 0.95 21.07
CA LEU A 88 -3.01 -0.37 21.24
C LEU A 88 -4.16 -0.27 22.23
N GLU A 89 -5.40 -0.40 21.75
CA GLU A 89 -6.57 -0.26 22.62
C GLU A 89 -6.69 -1.46 23.57
N LYS A 90 -6.92 -1.14 24.84
CA LYS A 90 -7.21 -2.09 25.91
C LYS A 90 -8.54 -1.78 26.56
N ASP A 91 -9.21 -2.80 27.06
CA ASP A 91 -10.40 -2.64 27.89
C ASP A 91 -10.04 -2.27 29.34
N GLU A 92 -11.07 -2.15 30.19
CA GLU A 92 -10.93 -1.83 31.62
C GLU A 92 -10.11 -2.85 32.42
N LYS A 93 -9.94 -4.08 31.91
CA LYS A 93 -9.15 -5.15 32.53
C LYS A 93 -7.70 -5.16 32.04
N GLY A 94 -7.35 -4.29 31.09
CA GLY A 94 -6.04 -4.25 30.45
C GLY A 94 -5.88 -5.26 29.31
N ASP A 95 -6.97 -5.91 28.88
CA ASP A 95 -6.96 -6.85 27.78
C ASP A 95 -7.00 -6.11 26.43
N LEU A 96 -6.14 -6.52 25.48
CA LEU A 96 -6.16 -5.93 24.13
C LEU A 96 -7.51 -6.14 23.46
N THR A 97 -8.17 -5.07 22.98
CA THR A 97 -9.46 -5.21 22.29
C THR A 97 -9.30 -5.67 20.84
N GLY A 98 -8.06 -5.73 20.33
CA GLY A 98 -7.78 -6.03 18.92
C GLY A 98 -7.76 -4.80 18.01
N ILE A 99 -8.06 -3.61 18.54
CA ILE A 99 -8.01 -2.37 17.77
C ILE A 99 -6.67 -1.67 17.96
N LEU A 100 -5.98 -1.40 16.85
CA LEU A 100 -4.78 -0.56 16.80
C LEU A 100 -5.09 0.74 16.05
N ARG A 101 -4.58 1.87 16.53
CA ARG A 101 -4.76 3.19 15.92
C ARG A 101 -3.44 3.91 15.69
N GLY A 102 -3.41 4.83 14.73
CA GLY A 102 -2.22 5.62 14.40
C GLY A 102 -1.81 5.43 12.94
N PRO A 103 -0.51 5.35 12.62
CA PRO A 103 -0.01 5.16 11.25
C PRO A 103 -0.09 3.69 10.79
N VAL A 104 -1.28 3.08 10.89
CA VAL A 104 -1.52 1.64 10.69
C VAL A 104 -1.97 1.27 9.27
N THR A 105 -1.52 2.02 8.26
CA THR A 105 -1.87 1.78 6.84
C THR A 105 -0.97 0.73 6.19
N ASN A 106 -1.44 0.06 5.14
CA ASN A 106 -0.65 -0.95 4.41
C ASN A 106 0.43 -0.37 3.47
N TYR A 107 0.35 0.90 3.12
CA TYR A 107 1.36 1.64 2.35
C TYR A 107 1.41 3.10 2.84
N TYR A 108 2.49 3.81 2.51
CA TYR A 108 2.85 5.12 3.06
C TYR A 108 2.75 5.16 4.59
N THR A 109 3.44 4.22 5.23
CA THR A 109 3.62 4.22 6.68
C THR A 109 5.10 4.12 6.98
N PHE A 110 5.59 5.04 7.81
CA PHE A 110 6.99 5.10 8.22
C PHE A 110 7.15 4.88 9.74
N ASP A 111 6.15 4.27 10.39
CA ASP A 111 6.23 3.91 11.80
C ASP A 111 6.99 2.58 11.98
N PRO A 112 8.06 2.55 12.78
CA PRO A 112 8.92 1.39 12.90
C PRO A 112 8.26 0.22 13.64
N TYR A 113 7.25 0.48 14.47
CA TYR A 113 6.52 -0.57 15.17
C TYR A 113 5.49 -1.21 14.23
N TRP A 114 4.72 -0.40 13.52
CA TRP A 114 3.79 -0.91 12.52
C TRP A 114 4.51 -1.65 11.39
N GLY A 115 5.68 -1.17 10.95
CA GLY A 115 6.54 -1.88 9.98
C GLY A 115 6.87 -3.31 10.40
N GLN A 116 7.19 -3.54 11.68
CA GLN A 116 7.43 -4.89 12.21
C GLN A 116 6.18 -5.77 12.25
N ILE A 117 4.99 -5.17 12.33
CA ILE A 117 3.72 -5.91 12.23
C ILE A 117 3.50 -6.30 10.77
N LEU A 118 3.71 -5.38 9.81
CA LEU A 118 3.55 -5.65 8.38
C LEU A 118 4.43 -6.82 7.89
N THR A 119 5.64 -7.00 8.42
CA THR A 119 6.50 -8.15 8.03
C THR A 119 5.95 -9.52 8.43
N LYS A 120 5.01 -9.56 9.38
CA LYS A 120 4.35 -10.79 9.85
C LYS A 120 3.02 -11.07 9.14
N LEU A 121 2.51 -10.12 8.35
CA LEU A 121 1.28 -10.29 7.59
C LEU A 121 1.53 -11.11 6.31
N PRO A 122 0.51 -11.83 5.80
CA PRO A 122 0.64 -12.53 4.53
C PRO A 122 0.89 -11.54 3.40
N LYS A 123 1.79 -11.90 2.48
CA LYS A 123 1.98 -11.17 1.23
C LYS A 123 0.97 -11.65 0.18
N PRO A 124 0.50 -10.78 -0.73
CA PRO A 124 -0.27 -11.23 -1.89
C PRO A 124 0.49 -12.30 -2.68
N THR A 125 -0.17 -13.39 -3.01
CA THR A 125 0.34 -14.38 -3.98
C THR A 125 0.04 -13.92 -5.40
N ALA A 126 0.76 -14.46 -6.39
CA ALA A 126 0.48 -14.18 -7.80
C ALA A 126 -1.00 -14.47 -8.16
N GLU A 127 -1.58 -15.55 -7.61
CA GLU A 127 -2.99 -15.91 -7.85
C GLU A 127 -3.94 -14.84 -7.30
N THR A 128 -3.69 -14.37 -6.07
CA THR A 128 -4.53 -13.32 -5.47
C THR A 128 -4.37 -11.98 -6.18
N ALA A 129 -3.16 -11.65 -6.66
CA ALA A 129 -2.89 -10.46 -7.43
C ALA A 129 -3.63 -10.50 -8.78
N ILE A 130 -3.52 -11.60 -9.53
CA ILE A 130 -4.24 -11.82 -10.80
C ILE A 130 -5.75 -11.70 -10.60
N ALA A 131 -6.30 -12.40 -9.62
CA ALA A 131 -7.74 -12.38 -9.34
C ALA A 131 -8.21 -10.96 -8.94
N GLY A 132 -7.43 -10.25 -8.13
CA GLY A 132 -7.69 -8.87 -7.73
C GLY A 132 -7.68 -7.91 -8.92
N THR A 133 -6.64 -7.96 -9.74
CA THR A 133 -6.51 -7.13 -10.94
C THR A 133 -7.67 -7.36 -11.90
N LEU A 134 -8.02 -8.62 -12.21
CA LEU A 134 -9.14 -8.93 -13.10
C LEU A 134 -10.48 -8.39 -12.56
N ALA A 135 -10.70 -8.50 -11.24
CA ALA A 135 -11.91 -7.97 -10.61
C ALA A 135 -11.98 -6.43 -10.65
N GLU A 136 -10.85 -5.73 -10.53
CA GLU A 136 -10.77 -4.26 -10.67
C GLU A 136 -10.99 -3.83 -12.13
N LEU A 137 -10.30 -4.46 -13.09
CA LEU A 137 -10.50 -4.18 -14.52
C LEU A 137 -11.95 -4.41 -14.96
N GLY A 138 -12.59 -5.46 -14.46
CA GLY A 138 -14.03 -5.71 -14.66
C GLY A 138 -14.92 -4.60 -14.11
N ARG A 139 -14.60 -4.06 -12.93
CA ARG A 139 -15.33 -2.92 -12.35
C ARG A 139 -15.11 -1.62 -13.10
N TYR A 140 -13.89 -1.36 -13.58
CA TYR A 140 -13.59 -0.20 -14.40
C TYR A 140 -14.30 -0.26 -15.76
N THR A 141 -14.22 -1.40 -16.46
CA THR A 141 -14.94 -1.57 -17.75
C THR A 141 -16.45 -1.45 -17.60
N ALA A 142 -17.04 -1.98 -16.53
CA ALA A 142 -18.48 -1.83 -16.25
C ALA A 142 -18.90 -0.35 -16.05
N GLN A 143 -17.96 0.54 -15.72
CA GLN A 143 -18.17 1.99 -15.60
C GLN A 143 -17.78 2.77 -16.87
N GLY A 144 -17.43 2.07 -17.96
CA GLY A 144 -17.02 2.69 -19.22
C GLY A 144 -15.57 3.16 -19.25
N VAL A 145 -14.74 2.81 -18.26
CA VAL A 145 -13.29 3.05 -18.31
C VAL A 145 -12.68 2.08 -19.32
N THR A 146 -11.99 2.62 -20.33
CA THR A 146 -11.41 1.84 -21.43
C THR A 146 -9.90 1.87 -21.49
N THR A 147 -9.26 2.74 -20.71
CA THR A 147 -7.80 2.89 -20.63
C THR A 147 -7.40 3.27 -19.21
N ILE A 148 -6.33 2.67 -18.69
CA ILE A 148 -5.69 3.08 -17.43
C ILE A 148 -4.21 3.39 -17.65
N TYR A 149 -3.67 4.25 -16.78
CA TYR A 149 -2.25 4.58 -16.71
C TYR A 149 -1.70 4.16 -15.34
N GLU A 150 -0.80 3.18 -15.34
CA GLU A 150 -0.24 2.55 -14.15
C GLU A 150 1.22 2.93 -14.00
N ALA A 151 1.52 3.82 -13.06
CA ALA A 151 2.86 4.39 -12.96
C ALA A 151 3.45 4.37 -11.55
N HIS A 152 2.60 4.28 -10.54
CA HIS A 152 3.00 4.38 -9.14
C HIS A 152 3.14 2.98 -8.52
N VAL A 153 4.27 2.70 -7.86
CA VAL A 153 4.57 1.38 -7.26
C VAL A 153 4.60 0.24 -8.30
N MET A 154 4.94 0.56 -9.54
CA MET A 154 5.01 -0.41 -10.63
C MET A 154 6.39 -1.07 -10.73
N GLU A 155 6.63 -2.01 -9.81
CA GLU A 155 7.77 -2.93 -9.83
C GLU A 155 7.73 -3.93 -11.02
N PRO A 156 8.88 -4.56 -11.38
CA PRO A 156 8.95 -5.52 -12.49
C PRO A 156 7.91 -6.64 -12.44
N GLU A 157 7.59 -7.16 -11.25
CA GLU A 157 6.56 -8.18 -11.05
C GLU A 157 5.15 -7.69 -11.40
N HIS A 158 4.82 -6.42 -11.16
CA HIS A 158 3.52 -5.85 -11.51
C HIS A 158 3.39 -5.67 -13.02
N VAL A 159 4.45 -5.22 -13.68
CA VAL A 159 4.51 -5.18 -15.15
C VAL A 159 4.41 -6.59 -15.73
N ALA A 160 5.08 -7.58 -15.14
CA ALA A 160 5.00 -8.97 -15.56
C ALA A 160 3.59 -9.55 -15.42
N LEU A 161 2.84 -9.16 -14.37
CA LEU A 161 1.45 -9.54 -14.20
C LEU A 161 0.58 -9.04 -15.37
N TYR A 162 0.71 -7.77 -15.76
CA TYR A 162 -0.04 -7.24 -16.89
C TYR A 162 0.34 -7.91 -18.22
N ARG A 163 1.64 -8.18 -18.44
CA ARG A 163 2.11 -8.96 -19.60
C ARG A 163 1.51 -10.36 -19.60
N HIS A 164 1.45 -11.03 -18.46
CA HIS A 164 0.83 -12.35 -18.33
C HIS A 164 -0.66 -12.30 -18.67
N LEU A 165 -1.42 -11.36 -18.10
CA LEU A 165 -2.83 -11.17 -18.45
C LEU A 165 -3.04 -10.88 -19.94
N ARG A 166 -2.14 -10.10 -20.55
CA ARG A 166 -2.16 -9.81 -21.98
C ARG A 166 -1.92 -11.06 -22.82
N ASN A 167 -0.92 -11.86 -22.47
CA ASN A 167 -0.55 -13.09 -23.18
C ASN A 167 -1.64 -14.16 -23.09
N ASP A 168 -2.32 -14.24 -21.95
CA ASP A 168 -3.42 -15.18 -21.71
C ASP A 168 -4.76 -14.71 -22.30
N GLY A 169 -4.79 -13.53 -22.94
CA GLY A 169 -6.00 -12.95 -23.52
C GLY A 169 -7.02 -12.46 -22.46
N ALA A 170 -6.59 -12.31 -21.21
CA ALA A 170 -7.43 -11.90 -20.09
C ALA A 170 -7.45 -10.37 -19.85
N LEU A 171 -6.58 -9.62 -20.51
CA LEU A 171 -6.52 -8.15 -20.37
C LEU A 171 -7.66 -7.46 -21.12
N ALA A 172 -8.68 -7.01 -20.39
CA ALA A 172 -9.94 -6.50 -20.95
C ALA A 172 -9.94 -5.01 -21.38
N MET A 173 -8.85 -4.28 -21.15
CA MET A 173 -8.74 -2.85 -21.47
C MET A 173 -7.30 -2.44 -21.77
N ARG A 174 -7.12 -1.21 -22.26
CA ARG A 174 -5.78 -0.68 -22.52
C ARG A 174 -5.09 -0.27 -21.23
N VAL A 175 -3.86 -0.73 -21.05
CA VAL A 175 -3.00 -0.41 -19.92
C VAL A 175 -1.71 0.18 -20.46
N MET A 176 -1.44 1.43 -20.07
CA MET A 176 -0.14 2.06 -20.27
C MET A 176 0.58 2.06 -18.92
N ALA A 177 1.75 1.44 -18.85
CA ALA A 177 2.53 1.36 -17.62
C ALA A 177 3.88 2.08 -17.72
N THR A 178 4.51 2.30 -16.58
CA THR A 178 5.94 2.66 -16.44
C THR A 178 6.56 1.85 -15.31
N PHE A 179 7.87 1.63 -15.30
CA PHE A 179 8.50 1.10 -14.09
C PHE A 179 8.68 2.19 -13.03
N ASP A 180 8.38 1.91 -11.76
CA ASP A 180 8.83 2.74 -10.64
C ASP A 180 10.29 2.36 -10.30
N VAL A 181 11.20 3.35 -10.38
CA VAL A 181 12.63 3.09 -10.26
C VAL A 181 13.00 2.78 -8.81
N GLU A 182 12.36 3.43 -7.84
CA GLU A 182 12.57 3.17 -6.41
C GLU A 182 11.32 3.59 -5.64
N SER A 183 10.46 2.62 -5.33
CA SER A 183 9.28 2.88 -4.52
C SER A 183 9.61 2.83 -3.03
N ALA A 184 9.38 3.94 -2.33
CA ALA A 184 9.38 4.01 -0.86
C ALA A 184 7.97 3.93 -0.25
N SER A 185 6.99 3.47 -1.04
CA SER A 185 5.57 3.45 -0.66
C SER A 185 5.18 2.21 0.15
N LEU A 186 5.84 1.07 -0.06
CA LEU A 186 5.55 -0.21 0.60
C LEU A 186 6.63 -0.59 1.62
N TYR A 187 6.25 -1.35 2.65
CA TYR A 187 7.18 -1.85 3.66
C TYR A 187 7.68 -3.28 3.30
N PRO A 188 8.96 -3.62 3.55
CA PRO A 188 10.04 -2.72 3.96
C PRO A 188 10.44 -1.78 2.81
N PHE A 189 10.81 -0.55 3.15
CA PHE A 189 11.39 0.41 2.21
C PHE A 189 12.88 0.56 2.56
N ASP A 190 13.73 -0.22 1.91
CA ASP A 190 15.18 -0.06 2.03
C ASP A 190 15.66 0.87 0.91
N ALA A 191 16.04 2.09 1.26
CA ALA A 191 16.52 3.06 0.29
C ALA A 191 17.76 2.50 -0.43
N LEU A 192 17.75 2.55 -1.76
CA LEU A 192 18.89 2.13 -2.56
C LEU A 192 20.08 3.05 -2.30
N THR A 193 21.29 2.51 -2.27
CA THR A 193 22.48 3.37 -2.41
C THR A 193 22.47 4.03 -3.80
N SER A 194 23.16 5.16 -3.97
CA SER A 194 23.25 5.83 -5.27
C SER A 194 23.74 4.89 -6.38
N LYS A 195 24.70 4.00 -6.06
CA LYS A 195 25.20 2.98 -7.00
C LYS A 195 24.10 1.99 -7.42
N GLN A 196 23.35 1.45 -6.46
CA GLN A 196 22.25 0.52 -6.75
C GLN A 196 21.12 1.22 -7.54
N PHE A 197 20.83 2.48 -7.20
CA PHE A 197 19.87 3.29 -7.93
C PHE A 197 20.29 3.46 -9.40
N ASP A 198 21.55 3.85 -9.65
CA ASP A 198 22.08 4.02 -11.01
C ASP A 198 22.08 2.71 -11.82
N GLU A 199 22.43 1.58 -11.17
CA GLU A 199 22.37 0.25 -11.79
C GLU A 199 20.93 -0.12 -12.17
N ARG A 200 19.98 0.09 -11.26
CA ARG A 200 18.56 -0.17 -11.48
C ARG A 200 17.96 0.75 -12.54
N LEU A 201 18.34 2.03 -12.56
CA LEU A 201 17.93 3.00 -13.56
C LEU A 201 18.36 2.57 -14.97
N ARG A 202 19.61 2.13 -15.15
CA ARG A 202 20.09 1.57 -16.42
C ARG A 202 19.36 0.28 -16.81
N GLN A 203 19.17 -0.62 -15.85
CA GLN A 203 18.48 -1.88 -16.08
C GLN A 203 17.04 -1.65 -16.56
N LEU A 204 16.25 -0.87 -15.82
CA LEU A 204 14.85 -0.60 -16.15
C LEU A 204 14.73 0.29 -17.39
N GLY A 205 15.62 1.26 -17.58
CA GLY A 205 15.66 2.13 -18.75
C GLY A 205 15.82 1.36 -20.06
N GLY A 206 16.66 0.32 -20.08
CA GLY A 206 16.86 -0.53 -21.26
C GLY A 206 15.62 -1.34 -21.69
N GLN A 207 14.60 -1.40 -20.85
CA GLN A 207 13.34 -2.12 -21.11
C GLN A 207 12.11 -1.22 -20.92
N ALA A 208 12.26 0.10 -20.79
CA ALA A 208 11.20 1.03 -20.43
C ALA A 208 10.21 1.34 -21.56
N MET A 209 10.40 0.77 -22.76
CA MET A 209 9.59 1.07 -23.94
C MET A 209 9.14 -0.22 -24.64
N GLU A 210 7.83 -0.42 -24.67
CA GLU A 210 7.10 -1.48 -25.37
C GLU A 210 5.80 -0.85 -25.88
N LEU A 211 5.76 -0.43 -27.15
CA LEU A 211 4.67 0.41 -27.69
C LEU A 211 3.85 -0.27 -28.78
N ASP A 212 4.28 -1.44 -29.25
CA ASP A 212 3.76 -2.08 -30.45
C ASP A 212 2.45 -2.86 -30.22
N ASP A 213 2.08 -3.14 -28.96
CA ASP A 213 0.84 -3.83 -28.62
C ASP A 213 -0.31 -2.84 -28.34
N ASP A 214 -1.55 -3.22 -28.67
CA ASP A 214 -2.71 -2.34 -28.51
C ASP A 214 -3.28 -2.29 -27.10
N LEU A 215 -3.10 -3.35 -26.30
CA LEU A 215 -3.72 -3.52 -24.99
C LEU A 215 -2.75 -3.30 -23.84
N PHE A 216 -1.49 -3.73 -23.95
CA PHE A 216 -0.49 -3.47 -22.94
C PHE A 216 0.70 -2.71 -23.53
N ARG A 217 1.00 -1.55 -22.98
CA ARG A 217 2.17 -0.76 -23.35
C ARG A 217 2.97 -0.37 -22.13
N LEU A 218 4.27 -0.26 -22.31
CA LEU A 218 5.19 0.29 -21.33
C LEU A 218 5.87 1.50 -21.94
N ASN A 219 5.80 2.67 -21.29
CA ASN A 219 6.33 3.91 -21.85
C ASN A 219 6.91 4.83 -20.77
N GLY A 220 8.12 4.50 -20.35
CA GLY A 220 8.92 5.36 -19.50
C GLY A 220 9.21 4.79 -18.13
N LEU A 221 9.72 5.68 -17.29
CA LEU A 221 10.08 5.40 -15.91
C LEU A 221 9.38 6.39 -14.99
N THR A 222 9.10 5.97 -13.77
CA THR A 222 8.53 6.78 -12.69
C THR A 222 9.51 6.93 -11.54
N LEU A 223 9.52 8.11 -10.96
CA LEU A 223 10.16 8.41 -9.68
C LEU A 223 9.15 9.07 -8.74
N SER A 224 9.11 8.63 -7.49
CA SER A 224 8.14 9.09 -6.49
C SER A 224 8.85 9.72 -5.28
N PRO A 225 9.34 10.97 -5.39
CA PRO A 225 10.17 11.58 -4.35
C PRO A 225 9.41 12.03 -3.10
N GLY A 226 8.07 12.12 -3.16
CA GLY A 226 7.22 12.61 -2.07
C GLY A 226 6.17 11.59 -1.63
N GLY A 227 5.64 11.79 -0.43
CA GLY A 227 4.49 11.05 0.09
C GLY A 227 3.20 11.88 0.13
N PRO A 228 2.05 11.26 0.44
CA PRO A 228 0.75 11.93 0.45
C PRO A 228 0.61 12.94 1.60
N CYS A 229 -0.21 13.98 1.39
CA CYS A 229 -0.40 15.06 2.35
C CYS A 229 -1.07 14.63 3.66
N PHE A 230 -2.12 13.81 3.60
CA PHE A 230 -2.90 13.40 4.78
C PHE A 230 -2.17 12.44 5.72
N SER A 231 -1.02 11.91 5.29
CA SER A 231 -0.11 11.11 6.13
C SER A 231 0.99 11.96 6.78
N GLY A 232 1.10 13.25 6.42
CA GLY A 232 2.15 14.14 6.93
C GLY A 232 3.51 13.97 6.26
N TYR A 233 3.54 13.34 5.08
CA TYR A 233 4.78 13.05 4.33
C TYR A 233 4.98 13.97 3.12
N PHE A 234 3.97 14.75 2.74
CA PHE A 234 4.10 15.70 1.63
C PHE A 234 5.14 16.78 1.94
N ALA A 235 6.18 16.87 1.12
CA ALA A 235 7.31 17.75 1.36
C ALA A 235 6.98 19.22 1.02
N THR A 236 7.21 20.14 1.94
CA THR A 236 6.87 21.57 1.78
C THR A 236 8.01 22.50 2.18
N TYR A 237 8.07 23.66 1.51
CA TYR A 237 9.05 24.71 1.86
C TYR A 237 8.73 25.41 3.18
N GLU A 238 7.46 25.50 3.59
CA GLU A 238 7.04 26.03 4.90
C GLU A 238 6.60 24.90 5.82
N PRO A 239 6.79 25.00 7.16
CA PRO A 239 6.39 23.94 8.06
C PRO A 239 4.86 23.91 8.23
N TYR A 240 4.32 22.71 8.39
CA TYR A 240 2.90 22.47 8.69
C TYR A 240 2.74 21.49 9.85
N LEU A 241 1.53 21.31 10.35
CA LEU A 241 1.23 20.32 11.39
C LEU A 241 0.94 18.97 10.74
N ASN A 242 1.67 17.94 11.14
CA ASN A 242 1.38 16.57 10.75
C ASN A 242 0.08 16.07 11.43
N PRO A 243 -0.42 14.86 11.08
CA PRO A 243 -1.64 14.32 11.67
C PRO A 243 -1.65 14.18 13.20
N PHE A 244 -0.50 14.25 13.85
CA PHE A 244 -0.32 14.19 15.31
C PHE A 244 -0.09 15.57 15.94
N GLY A 245 -0.29 16.67 15.19
CA GLY A 245 -0.10 18.03 15.67
C GLY A 245 1.36 18.47 15.82
N ARG A 246 2.31 17.71 15.30
CA ARG A 246 3.76 18.03 15.36
C ARG A 246 4.14 18.85 14.14
N LYS A 247 4.98 19.88 14.31
CA LYS A 247 5.52 20.64 13.19
C LYS A 247 6.42 19.74 12.33
N THR A 248 6.20 19.74 11.03
CA THR A 248 6.97 18.98 10.03
C THR A 248 7.12 19.79 8.74
N ARG A 249 8.02 19.37 7.86
CA ARG A 249 8.12 19.83 6.46
C ARG A 249 7.82 18.69 5.48
N GLY A 250 7.21 17.60 5.97
CA GLY A 250 7.07 16.35 5.23
C GLY A 250 8.38 15.56 5.15
N VAL A 251 8.41 14.61 4.23
CA VAL A 251 9.57 13.74 3.99
C VAL A 251 9.86 13.71 2.50
N ARG A 252 11.12 13.93 2.14
CA ARG A 252 11.61 13.54 0.81
C ARG A 252 12.08 12.10 0.89
N LEU A 253 11.39 11.24 0.17
CA LEU A 253 11.65 9.79 0.17
C LEU A 253 12.90 9.44 -0.64
N LEU A 254 13.26 10.32 -1.58
CA LEU A 254 14.43 10.19 -2.44
C LEU A 254 15.30 11.44 -2.33
N SER A 255 16.61 11.25 -2.54
CA SER A 255 17.57 12.35 -2.49
C SER A 255 17.52 13.18 -3.77
N LEU A 256 17.96 14.44 -3.69
CA LEU A 256 18.05 15.32 -4.85
C LEU A 256 18.99 14.76 -5.92
N GLU A 257 20.09 14.13 -5.51
CA GLU A 257 21.05 13.52 -6.44
C GLU A 257 20.41 12.39 -7.25
N LYS A 258 19.53 11.57 -6.65
CA LYS A 258 18.78 10.53 -7.37
C LYS A 258 17.77 11.13 -8.34
N GLU A 259 17.08 12.20 -7.94
CA GLU A 259 16.14 12.91 -8.80
C GLU A 259 16.84 13.52 -10.02
N GLU A 260 17.99 14.17 -9.81
CA GLU A 260 18.80 14.72 -10.90
C GLU A 260 19.34 13.62 -11.83
N ALA A 261 19.84 12.52 -11.27
CA ALA A 261 20.31 11.37 -12.05
C ALA A 261 19.19 10.77 -12.90
N PHE A 262 18.00 10.61 -12.33
CA PHE A 262 16.81 10.13 -13.04
C PHE A 262 16.40 11.04 -14.21
N VAL A 263 16.27 12.34 -13.97
CA VAL A 263 15.87 13.31 -15.00
C VAL A 263 16.91 13.36 -16.11
N ARG A 264 18.20 13.41 -15.75
CA ARG A 264 19.31 13.41 -16.71
C ARG A 264 19.31 12.15 -17.57
N TYR A 265 19.24 10.99 -16.94
CA TYR A 265 19.23 9.71 -17.65
C TYR A 265 18.05 9.62 -18.62
N CYS A 266 16.85 10.01 -18.19
CA CYS A 266 15.68 10.00 -19.07
C CYS A 266 15.85 10.95 -20.25
N ALA A 267 16.36 12.17 -20.02
CA ALA A 267 16.59 13.15 -21.07
C ALA A 267 17.65 12.69 -22.09
N GLU A 268 18.76 12.12 -21.63
CA GLU A 268 19.86 11.64 -22.47
C GLU A 268 19.48 10.42 -23.32
N ASN A 269 18.54 9.58 -22.83
CA ASN A 269 18.13 8.34 -23.49
C ASN A 269 16.77 8.45 -24.20
N GLY A 270 16.15 9.64 -24.22
CA GLY A 270 14.84 9.85 -24.85
C GLY A 270 13.70 9.08 -24.18
N ILE A 271 13.80 8.80 -22.88
CA ILE A 271 12.81 8.05 -22.11
C ILE A 271 11.82 9.03 -21.47
N ARG A 272 10.52 8.71 -21.52
CA ARG A 272 9.49 9.49 -20.81
C ARG A 272 9.73 9.40 -19.30
N ALA A 273 10.03 10.54 -18.68
CA ALA A 273 10.10 10.67 -17.23
C ALA A 273 8.71 11.00 -16.66
N ASN A 274 8.24 10.20 -15.71
CA ASN A 274 7.07 10.48 -14.90
C ASN A 274 7.52 10.76 -13.45
N ILE A 275 7.04 11.84 -12.86
CA ILE A 275 7.35 12.21 -11.48
C ILE A 275 6.05 12.22 -10.69
N CYS A 276 5.90 11.26 -9.78
CA CYS A 276 4.75 11.18 -8.90
C CYS A 276 5.02 12.04 -7.65
N VAL A 277 4.48 13.25 -7.65
CA VAL A 277 4.48 14.14 -6.49
C VAL A 277 3.12 13.96 -5.80
N GLY A 278 3.15 13.54 -4.53
CA GLY A 278 1.96 13.14 -3.76
C GLY A 278 1.01 14.27 -3.38
#